data_AF-A0A250JAD7-F1
#
_entry.id   AF-A0A250JAD7-F1
#
_cell.length_a   1.000
_cell.length_b   1.000
_cell.length_c   1.000
_cell.angle_alpha   90.00
_cell.angle_beta   90.00
_cell.angle_gamma   90.00
#
_symmetry.space_group_name_H-M   'P 1'
#
loop_
_entity.id
_entity.type
_entity.pdbx_description
1 polymer ?
#
loop_
_entity_poly.entity_id
_entity_poly.type
_entity_poly.pdbx_seq_one_letter_code
_entity_poly.pdbx_strand_id
1 'polypeptide(L)' 'MAMVKPGQRIRMTWQPKGWKKPATLQLTLVPKARGASLHVHMEKLPDAKAREAMREHWSRVLEGLFRE' A
#
# COMPACT_ATOMS: atom_id res chain seq x y z
N MET A 1 -1.71 -3.39 -14.51
CA MET A 1 -1.37 -4.81 -14.29
C MET A 1 -1.21 -5.03 -12.79
N ALA A 2 -2.01 -5.91 -12.19
CA ALA A 2 -1.89 -6.30 -10.80
C ALA A 2 -1.26 -7.70 -10.72
N MET A 3 -0.37 -7.90 -9.76
CA MET A 3 0.29 -9.16 -9.47
C MET A 3 0.13 -9.47 -7.98
N VAL A 4 -0.52 -10.59 -7.69
CA VAL A 4 -0.77 -11.04 -6.33
C VAL A 4 0.08 -12.30 -6.09
N LYS A 5 0.97 -12.22 -5.11
CA LYS A 5 1.61 -13.39 -4.49
C LYS A 5 0.95 -13.59 -3.13
N PRO A 6 0.03 -14.56 -3.00
CA PRO A 6 -0.68 -14.81 -1.75
C PRO A 6 0.31 -15.07 -0.61
N GLY A 7 0.06 -14.46 0.56
CA GLY A 7 0.90 -14.61 1.75
C GLY A 7 2.29 -13.94 1.70
N GLN A 8 2.62 -13.21 0.62
CA GLN A 8 3.96 -12.64 0.45
C GLN A 8 3.96 -11.21 -0.07
N ARG A 9 3.36 -10.96 -1.24
CA ARG A 9 3.46 -9.65 -1.90
C ARG A 9 2.31 -9.39 -2.85
N ILE A 10 1.66 -8.27 -2.71
CA ILE A 10 0.65 -7.77 -3.62
C ILE A 10 1.21 -6.54 -4.30
N ARG A 11 1.20 -6.51 -5.63
CA ARG A 11 1.53 -5.34 -6.43
C ARG A 11 0.30 -4.98 -7.26
N MET A 12 -0.14 -3.74 -7.19
CA MET A 12 -1.27 -3.28 -7.97
C MET A 12 -1.02 -1.88 -8.53
N THR A 13 -1.71 -1.57 -9.62
CA THR A 13 -1.70 -0.23 -10.20
C THR A 13 -2.77 0.58 -9.47
N TRP A 14 -2.38 1.68 -8.83
CA TRP A 14 -3.27 2.57 -8.10
C TRP A 14 -3.52 3.84 -8.90
N GLN A 15 -4.75 4.04 -9.35
CA GLN A 15 -5.13 5.22 -10.13
C GLN A 15 -6.49 5.74 -9.67
N PRO A 16 -6.54 6.52 -8.57
CA PRO A 16 -7.76 7.18 -8.16
C PRO A 16 -8.17 8.24 -9.19
N LYS A 17 -9.48 8.51 -9.24
CA LYS A 17 -10.08 9.48 -10.17
C LYS A 17 -9.45 10.86 -9.93
N GLY A 18 -8.81 11.43 -10.95
CA GLY A 18 -8.11 12.71 -10.87
C GLY A 18 -6.58 12.63 -10.92
N TRP A 19 -5.98 11.44 -10.89
CA TRP A 19 -4.53 11.31 -11.04
C TRP A 19 -4.11 11.26 -12.50
N LYS A 20 -3.21 12.17 -12.92
CA LYS A 20 -2.65 12.21 -14.29
C LYS A 20 -1.84 10.96 -14.64
N LYS A 21 -1.20 10.33 -13.64
CA LYS A 21 -0.38 9.14 -13.83
C LYS A 21 -0.79 8.04 -12.85
N PRO A 22 -0.82 6.78 -13.29
CA PRO A 22 -1.03 5.66 -12.38
C PRO A 22 0.17 5.49 -11.46
N ALA A 23 -0.08 5.32 -10.17
CA ALA A 23 0.93 4.90 -9.21
C ALA A 23 1.02 3.38 -9.15
N THR A 24 2.16 2.90 -8.66
CA THR A 24 2.34 1.48 -8.33
C THR A 24 2.30 1.35 -6.83
N LEU A 25 1.33 0.59 -6.34
CA LEU A 25 1.22 0.21 -4.94
C LEU A 25 1.75 -1.21 -4.78
N GLN A 26 2.55 -1.41 -3.75
CA GLN A 26 3.11 -2.69 -3.41
C GLN A 26 3.02 -2.93 -1.90
N LEU A 27 2.33 -3.99 -1.54
CA LEU A 27 2.17 -4.46 -0.18
C LEU A 27 3.01 -5.72 -0.04
N THR A 28 3.96 -5.75 0.88
CA THR A 28 4.76 -6.94 1.16
C THR A 28 4.47 -7.38 2.58
N LEU A 29 4.01 -8.61 2.75
CA LEU A 29 3.83 -9.23 4.05
C LEU A 29 5.08 -10.02 4.39
N VAL A 30 5.72 -9.64 5.51
CA VAL A 30 6.93 -10.30 6.01
C VAL A 30 6.55 -11.03 7.30
N PRO A 31 6.45 -12.37 7.29
CA PRO A 31 6.22 -13.12 8.51
C PRO A 31 7.41 -12.94 9.46
N LYS A 32 7.14 -12.78 10.76
CA LYS A 32 8.15 -12.69 11.80
C LYS A 32 7.90 -13.75 12.88
N ALA A 33 8.88 -13.96 13.76
CA ALA A 33 8.78 -14.91 14.87
C ALA A 33 7.54 -14.69 15.76
N ARG A 34 7.03 -13.45 15.83
CA ARG A 34 5.74 -13.12 16.44
C ARG A 34 4.98 -12.12 15.55
N GLY A 35 3.88 -12.58 14.97
CA GLY A 35 3.04 -11.78 14.06
C GLY A 35 3.63 -11.63 12.65
N ALA A 36 3.16 -10.62 11.92
CA ALA A 36 3.64 -10.29 10.59
C ALA A 36 3.85 -8.78 10.46
N SER A 37 4.87 -8.38 9.71
CA SER A 37 5.09 -6.97 9.35
C SER A 37 4.54 -6.73 7.95
N LEU A 38 3.64 -5.75 7.81
CA LEU A 38 3.11 -5.33 6.52
C LEU A 38 3.85 -4.08 6.04
N HIS A 39 4.58 -4.20 4.94
CA HIS A 39 5.28 -3.10 4.30
C HIS A 39 4.44 -2.54 3.15
N VAL A 40 4.11 -1.26 3.23
CA VAL A 40 3.41 -0.53 2.16
C VAL A 40 4.43 0.32 1.41
N HIS A 41 4.61 0.06 0.12
CA HIS A 41 5.51 0.78 -0.77
C HIS A 41 4.73 1.36 -1.94
N MET A 42 4.81 2.67 -2.15
CA MET A 42 4.12 3.36 -3.24
C MET A 42 5.12 4.13 -4.10
N GLU A 43 5.05 3.89 -5.39
CA GLU A 43 5.89 4.53 -6.41
C GLU A 43 5.04 5.28 -7.44
N LYS A 44 5.67 6.24 -8.14
CA LYS A 44 5.01 7.10 -9.15
C LYS A 44 3.80 7.88 -8.61
N LEU A 45 3.89 8.32 -7.36
CA LEU A 45 2.92 9.27 -6.81
C LEU A 45 2.98 10.57 -7.62
N PRO A 46 1.83 11.15 -7.99
CA PRO A 46 1.80 12.30 -8.89
C PRO A 46 2.28 13.59 -8.19
N ASP A 47 1.98 13.75 -6.90
CA ASP A 47 2.21 14.98 -6.14
C ASP A 47 2.41 14.69 -4.64
N ALA A 48 2.98 15.66 -3.90
CA ALA A 48 3.16 15.57 -2.45
C ALA A 48 1.83 15.44 -1.69
N LYS A 49 0.76 16.12 -2.14
CA LYS A 49 -0.59 15.96 -1.56
C LYS A 49 -1.13 14.54 -1.69
N ALA A 50 -0.93 13.93 -2.86
CA ALA A 50 -1.32 12.55 -3.10
C ALA A 50 -0.54 11.58 -2.21
N ARG A 51 0.75 11.85 -1.98
CA ARG A 51 1.57 11.08 -1.03
C ARG A 51 1.03 11.15 0.40
N GLU A 52 0.71 12.34 0.89
CA GLU A 52 0.19 12.56 2.25
C GLU A 52 -1.17 11.88 2.43
N ALA A 53 -2.11 12.09 1.51
CA ALA A 53 -3.43 11.46 1.56
C ALA A 53 -3.35 9.93 1.54
N MET A 54 -2.45 9.35 0.74
CA MET A 54 -2.24 7.90 0.74
C MET A 54 -1.57 7.42 2.02
N ARG A 55 -0.60 8.18 2.55
CA ARG A 55 0.04 7.85 3.82
C ARG A 55 -0.98 7.82 4.96
N GLU A 56 -1.84 8.82 5.08
CA GLU A 56 -2.93 8.83 6.08
C GLU A 56 -3.90 7.67 5.87
N HIS A 57 -4.34 7.44 4.63
CA HIS A 57 -5.24 6.34 4.32
C HIS A 57 -4.66 4.98 4.74
N TRP A 58 -3.42 4.69 4.36
CA TRP A 58 -2.75 3.45 4.73
C TRP A 58 -2.47 3.37 6.23
N SER A 59 -2.11 4.49 6.87
CA SER A 59 -1.95 4.54 8.33
C SER A 59 -3.24 4.12 9.04
N ARG A 60 -4.38 4.65 8.60
CA ARG A 60 -5.68 4.34 9.17
C ARG A 60 -6.12 2.89 8.91
N VAL A 61 -5.85 2.37 7.70
CA VAL A 61 -6.11 0.97 7.35
C VAL A 61 -5.26 0.03 8.21
N LEU A 62 -3.97 0.33 8.38
CA LEU A 62 -3.06 -0.45 9.22
C LEU A 62 -3.51 -0.41 10.69
N GLU A 63 -3.86 0.76 11.21
CA GLU A 63 -4.36 0.90 12.58
C GLU A 63 -5.63 0.05 12.81
N GLY A 64 -6.53 0.00 11.82
CA GLY A 64 -7.70 -0.88 11.86
C GLY A 64 -7.33 -2.37 11.86
N LEU A 65 -6.36 -2.77 11.03
CA LEU A 65 -5.90 -4.16 10.92
C LEU A 65 -5.17 -4.65 12.18
N PHE A 66 -4.47 -3.77 12.91
CA PHE A 66 -3.76 -4.12 14.15
C PHE A 66 -4.63 -4.04 15.41
N ARG A 67 -5.91 -3.63 15.29
CA ARG A 67 -6.82 -3.46 16.42
C ARG A 67 -7.61 -4.73 16.77
N GLU A 68 -7.48 -5.82 16.02
CA GLU A 68 -8.15 -7.11 16.31
C GLU A 68 -7.27 -8.11 17.08
#